data_AF-A0A6P8HD23-F1
#
_entry.id   AF-A0A6P8HD23-F1
#
_cell.length_a   1.000
_cell.length_b   1.000
_cell.length_c   1.000
_cell.angle_alpha   90.00
_cell.angle_beta   90.00
_cell.angle_gamma   90.00
#
_symmetry.space_group_name_H-M   'P 1'
#
loop_
_entity.id
_entity.type
_entity.pdbx_description
1 polymer ?
#
loop_
_entity_poly.entity_id
_entity_poly.type
_entity_poly.pdbx_seq_one_letter_code
_entity_poly.pdbx_strand_id
1 'polypeptide(L)'
;MASEQESVVELYMKNQEKQTNSCLTAIVKDVYERRKNLLEIVEDLGSYLTSTDVEIRSRAVQLLSEILQRLVNFKLTAQEVELLANFYRDRLKDHYSIVPYALLGLQALALNQNLSGPLFVKAIQTVFTEVHVQSLMQSGRNTVYNMLMLCLDRNLKDLQQLGSDFVFSFIQAMDGEKDPRNLVLAFQLAKKIIFNFPISLFAEDLFEVTSCYFPIDFTPSSDDPYGITRDDLVLGLRKCLAATSLFAPFCLPLLLEKLESDVISAKIDSLLTLSSCMEVYTVQQIKEYLQPFWQAIKKEVYQTVSSDLE
;
A
#
# COMPACT_ATOMS: atom_id res chain seq x y z
N MET A 1 4.72 -50.61 19.40
CA MET A 1 4.68 -49.13 19.45
C MET A 1 5.09 -48.65 18.08
N ALA A 2 4.12 -48.27 17.24
CA ALA A 2 4.44 -47.61 15.99
C ALA A 2 5.00 -46.23 16.36
N SER A 3 6.20 -45.89 15.89
CA SER A 3 6.67 -44.50 15.92
C SER A 3 5.65 -43.68 15.15
N GLU A 4 4.89 -42.80 15.81
CA GLU A 4 4.09 -41.81 15.12
C GLU A 4 5.03 -41.04 14.21
N GLN A 5 4.80 -41.17 12.90
CA GLN A 5 5.61 -40.53 11.89
C GLN A 5 5.26 -39.04 11.96
N GLU A 6 6.19 -38.25 12.50
CA GLU A 6 6.03 -36.82 12.75
C GLU A 6 5.51 -36.10 11.51
N SER A 7 4.46 -35.29 11.66
CA SER A 7 3.83 -34.65 10.52
C SER A 7 4.75 -33.59 9.91
N VAL A 8 4.60 -33.32 8.60
CA VAL A 8 5.40 -32.26 7.95
C VAL A 8 5.14 -30.87 8.56
N VAL A 9 3.94 -30.67 9.12
CA VAL A 9 3.57 -29.46 9.86
C VAL A 9 4.36 -29.37 11.17
N GLU A 10 4.41 -30.45 11.96
CA GLU A 10 5.19 -30.50 13.20
C GLU A 10 6.69 -30.26 12.93
N LEU A 11 7.22 -30.86 11.86
CA LEU A 11 8.60 -30.62 11.42
C LEU A 11 8.82 -29.14 11.08
N TYR A 12 7.91 -28.49 10.35
CA TYR A 12 8.00 -27.06 10.09
C TYR A 12 8.04 -26.24 11.38
N MET A 13 7.19 -26.59 12.35
CA MET A 13 7.08 -25.87 13.62
C MET A 13 8.32 -26.02 14.50
N LYS A 14 9.01 -27.16 14.45
CA LYS A 14 10.21 -27.45 15.28
C LYS A 14 11.53 -26.99 14.66
N ASN A 15 11.61 -26.85 13.33
CA ASN A 15 12.89 -26.65 12.63
C ASN A 15 13.37 -25.20 12.57
N GLN A 16 14.66 -24.98 12.34
CA GLN A 16 15.23 -23.67 11.97
C GLN A 16 15.30 -23.50 10.44
N GLU A 17 15.33 -22.25 9.96
CA GLU A 17 15.05 -21.75 8.59
C GLU A 17 15.39 -22.66 7.39
N LYS A 18 16.50 -23.42 7.42
CA LYS A 18 16.94 -24.25 6.28
C LYS A 18 16.00 -25.40 5.93
N GLN A 19 15.30 -25.98 6.91
CA GLN A 19 14.35 -27.09 6.65
C GLN A 19 12.91 -26.58 6.45
N THR A 20 12.66 -25.31 6.74
CA THR A 20 11.35 -24.65 6.63
C THR A 20 10.84 -24.65 5.19
N ASN A 21 11.72 -24.36 4.22
CA ASN A 21 11.31 -24.28 2.80
C ASN A 21 10.98 -25.66 2.19
N SER A 22 11.69 -26.73 2.58
CA SER A 22 11.39 -28.08 2.11
C SER A 22 10.08 -28.58 2.70
N CYS A 23 9.83 -28.35 4.00
CA CYS A 23 8.55 -28.64 4.64
C CYS A 23 7.39 -27.92 3.93
N LEU A 24 7.53 -26.62 3.70
CA LEU A 24 6.50 -25.84 3.00
C LEU A 24 6.24 -26.35 1.58
N THR A 25 7.30 -26.69 0.84
CA THR A 25 7.16 -27.27 -0.52
C THR A 25 6.42 -28.60 -0.50
N ALA A 26 6.71 -29.45 0.49
CA ALA A 26 6.01 -30.73 0.66
C ALA A 26 4.53 -30.52 1.05
N ILE A 27 4.23 -29.63 1.99
CA ILE A 27 2.84 -29.33 2.39
C ILE A 27 2.03 -28.80 1.19
N VAL A 28 2.58 -27.83 0.45
CA VAL A 28 1.92 -27.28 -0.74
C VAL A 28 1.67 -28.36 -1.79
N LYS A 29 2.64 -29.25 -2.02
CA LYS A 29 2.48 -30.39 -2.93
C LYS A 29 1.35 -31.31 -2.48
N ASP A 30 1.27 -31.62 -1.19
CA ASP A 30 0.21 -32.46 -0.62
C ASP A 30 -1.18 -31.84 -0.82
N VAL A 31 -1.29 -30.51 -0.74
CA VAL A 31 -2.54 -29.77 -1.03
C VAL A 31 -2.92 -29.88 -2.50
N TYR A 32 -1.99 -29.63 -3.44
CA TYR A 32 -2.29 -29.75 -4.87
C TYR A 32 -2.71 -31.17 -5.27
N GLU A 33 -2.05 -32.17 -4.69
CA GLU A 33 -2.34 -33.58 -4.94
C GLU A 33 -3.56 -34.09 -4.15
N ARG A 34 -4.21 -33.23 -3.37
CA ARG A 34 -5.36 -33.54 -2.51
C ARG A 34 -5.09 -34.68 -1.52
N ARG A 35 -3.83 -34.82 -1.11
CA ARG A 35 -3.40 -35.72 -0.02
C ARG A 35 -3.68 -35.11 1.35
N LYS A 36 -3.70 -33.78 1.43
CA LYS A 36 -4.22 -33.00 2.55
C LYS A 36 -5.07 -31.84 2.04
N ASN A 37 -6.08 -31.44 2.79
CA ASN A 37 -6.82 -30.20 2.56
C ASN A 37 -6.40 -29.11 3.57
N LEU A 38 -6.84 -27.87 3.35
CA LEU A 38 -6.47 -26.76 4.23
C LEU A 38 -7.07 -26.87 5.64
N LEU A 39 -8.26 -27.48 5.78
CA LEU A 39 -8.87 -27.71 7.09
C LEU A 39 -7.99 -28.63 7.93
N GLU A 40 -7.52 -29.75 7.38
CA GLU A 40 -6.61 -30.68 8.06
C GLU A 40 -5.31 -29.98 8.48
N ILE A 41 -4.77 -29.10 7.64
CA ILE A 41 -3.57 -28.30 7.99
C ILE A 41 -3.87 -27.33 9.13
N VAL A 42 -5.03 -26.68 9.13
CA VAL A 42 -5.45 -25.78 10.21
C VAL A 42 -5.69 -26.54 11.51
N GLU A 43 -6.24 -27.75 11.44
CA GLU A 43 -6.42 -28.66 12.58
C GLU A 43 -5.07 -29.08 13.17
N ASP A 44 -4.10 -29.49 12.33
CA ASP A 44 -2.72 -29.78 12.76
C ASP A 44 -2.06 -28.57 13.43
N LEU A 45 -2.37 -27.36 12.94
CA LEU A 45 -1.86 -26.12 13.48
C LEU A 45 -2.61 -25.63 14.73
N GLY A 46 -3.71 -26.26 15.13
CA GLY A 46 -4.64 -25.72 16.12
C GLY A 46 -3.98 -25.37 17.47
N SER A 47 -3.15 -26.25 18.01
CA SER A 47 -2.44 -26.01 19.28
C SER A 47 -1.37 -24.92 19.16
N TYR A 48 -0.76 -24.77 17.98
CA TYR A 48 0.23 -23.74 17.71
C TYR A 48 -0.42 -22.37 17.50
N LEU A 49 -1.53 -22.30 16.77
CA LEU A 49 -2.31 -21.08 16.51
C LEU A 49 -2.95 -20.49 17.77
N THR A 50 -3.19 -21.33 18.78
CA THR A 50 -3.80 -20.97 20.07
C THR A 50 -2.80 -20.98 21.23
N SER A 51 -1.51 -21.20 20.95
CA SER A 51 -0.45 -21.20 21.96
C SER A 51 -0.42 -19.88 22.73
N THR A 52 -0.08 -19.89 24.02
CA THR A 52 0.15 -18.65 24.77
C THR A 52 1.48 -17.99 24.39
N ASP A 53 2.40 -18.73 23.80
CA ASP A 53 3.67 -18.24 23.28
C ASP A 53 3.48 -17.53 21.93
N VAL A 54 3.85 -16.24 21.90
CA VAL A 54 3.73 -15.36 20.73
C VAL A 54 4.56 -15.85 19.55
N GLU A 55 5.77 -16.35 19.77
CA GLU A 55 6.67 -16.81 18.70
C GLU A 55 6.11 -18.07 18.04
N ILE A 56 5.56 -18.98 18.84
CA ILE A 56 4.89 -20.18 18.35
C ILE A 56 3.66 -19.81 17.49
N ARG A 57 2.80 -18.91 18.00
CA ARG A 57 1.64 -18.43 17.23
C ARG A 57 2.07 -17.75 15.93
N SER A 58 3.07 -16.86 16.02
CA SER A 58 3.62 -16.12 14.88
C SER A 58 4.08 -17.07 13.78
N ARG A 59 4.85 -18.10 14.15
CA ARG A 59 5.35 -19.12 13.22
C ARG A 59 4.22 -19.94 12.57
N ALA A 60 3.16 -20.24 13.30
CA ALA A 60 2.00 -20.96 12.77
C ALA A 60 1.20 -20.10 11.78
N VAL A 61 0.98 -18.82 12.08
CA VAL A 61 0.33 -17.87 11.16
C VAL A 61 1.20 -17.63 9.93
N GLN A 62 2.53 -17.57 10.09
CA GLN A 62 3.48 -17.49 9.00
C GLN A 62 3.32 -18.69 8.05
N LEU A 63 3.37 -19.92 8.57
CA LEU A 63 3.22 -21.12 7.74
C LEU A 63 1.94 -21.07 6.90
N LEU A 64 0.81 -20.82 7.55
CA LEU A 64 -0.49 -20.79 6.86
C LEU A 64 -0.51 -19.74 5.74
N SER A 65 0.10 -18.58 5.98
CA SER A 65 0.18 -17.48 5.01
C SER A 65 1.08 -17.83 3.84
N GLU A 66 2.23 -18.44 4.11
CA GLU A 66 3.17 -18.90 3.08
C GLU A 66 2.58 -20.04 2.22
N ILE A 67 1.76 -20.93 2.81
CA ILE A 67 1.00 -21.93 2.05
C ILE A 67 0.06 -21.21 1.08
N LEU A 68 -0.78 -20.27 1.56
CA LEU A 68 -1.74 -19.57 0.72
C LEU A 68 -1.09 -18.74 -0.40
N GLN A 69 0.10 -18.19 -0.17
CA GLN A 69 0.87 -17.50 -1.20
C GLN A 69 1.33 -18.44 -2.32
N ARG A 70 1.63 -19.71 -2.01
CA ARG A 70 2.09 -20.72 -2.97
C ARG A 70 0.96 -21.50 -3.65
N LEU A 71 -0.26 -21.38 -3.15
CA LEU A 71 -1.48 -21.97 -3.74
C LEU A 71 -2.01 -21.16 -4.93
N VAL A 72 -1.12 -20.76 -5.84
CA VAL A 72 -1.45 -20.04 -7.08
C VAL A 72 -2.26 -20.96 -8.02
N ASN A 73 -3.40 -20.49 -8.52
CA ASN A 73 -4.34 -21.28 -9.34
C ASN A 73 -5.06 -22.43 -8.62
N PHE A 74 -4.83 -22.64 -7.32
CA PHE A 74 -5.65 -23.55 -6.52
C PHE A 74 -6.89 -22.80 -6.01
N LYS A 75 -8.09 -23.33 -6.25
CA LYS A 75 -9.34 -22.67 -5.84
C LYS A 75 -9.90 -23.29 -4.58
N LEU A 76 -10.05 -22.44 -3.57
CA LEU A 76 -10.76 -22.77 -2.34
C LEU A 76 -12.27 -22.62 -2.53
N THR A 77 -13.03 -23.34 -1.72
CA THR A 77 -14.48 -23.14 -1.61
C THR A 77 -14.77 -21.77 -0.99
N ALA A 78 -15.96 -21.22 -1.25
CA ALA A 78 -16.37 -19.94 -0.68
C ALA A 78 -16.34 -19.94 0.86
N GLN A 79 -16.70 -21.08 1.48
CA GLN A 79 -16.69 -21.25 2.92
C GLN A 79 -15.26 -21.25 3.49
N GLU A 80 -14.30 -21.91 2.83
CA GLU A 80 -12.89 -21.88 3.23
C GLU A 80 -12.31 -20.47 3.12
N VAL A 81 -12.61 -19.74 2.04
CA VAL A 81 -12.18 -18.35 1.86
C VAL A 81 -12.73 -17.45 2.97
N GLU A 82 -14.02 -17.57 3.29
CA GLU A 82 -14.65 -16.79 4.35
C GLU A 82 -14.05 -17.10 5.73
N LEU A 83 -13.86 -18.39 6.04
CA LEU A 83 -13.26 -18.82 7.31
C LEU A 83 -11.82 -18.29 7.45
N LEU A 84 -10.99 -18.43 6.42
CA LEU A 84 -9.61 -17.95 6.44
C LEU A 84 -9.54 -16.42 6.51
N ALA A 85 -10.38 -15.71 5.77
CA ALA A 85 -10.41 -14.25 5.82
C ALA A 85 -10.81 -13.75 7.22
N ASN A 86 -11.81 -14.38 7.85
CA ASN A 86 -12.20 -14.04 9.22
C ASN A 86 -11.10 -14.39 10.23
N PHE A 87 -10.45 -15.55 10.07
CA PHE A 87 -9.30 -15.93 10.89
C PHE A 87 -8.18 -14.88 10.81
N TYR A 88 -7.76 -14.47 9.60
CA TYR A 88 -6.69 -13.48 9.50
C TYR A 88 -7.09 -12.10 9.99
N ARG A 89 -8.34 -11.68 9.78
CA ARG A 89 -8.86 -10.45 10.38
C ARG A 89 -8.78 -10.47 11.90
N ASP A 90 -9.07 -11.60 12.52
CA ASP A 90 -8.89 -11.77 13.96
C ASP A 90 -7.41 -11.72 14.36
N ARG A 91 -6.51 -12.33 13.57
CA ARG A 91 -5.05 -12.27 13.79
C ARG A 91 -4.44 -10.88 13.61
N LEU A 92 -5.08 -9.96 12.89
CA LEU A 92 -4.65 -8.55 12.83
C LEU A 92 -4.75 -7.84 14.20
N LYS A 93 -5.51 -8.41 15.14
CA LYS A 93 -5.69 -7.88 16.52
C LYS A 93 -4.73 -8.51 17.53
N ASP A 94 -3.93 -9.48 17.10
CA ASP A 94 -2.95 -10.16 17.96
C ASP A 94 -1.69 -9.29 18.10
N HIS A 95 -0.63 -9.86 18.69
CA HIS A 95 0.64 -9.22 18.89
C HIS A 95 1.25 -8.68 17.57
N TYR A 96 1.93 -7.54 17.63
CA TYR A 96 2.45 -6.83 16.45
C TYR A 96 3.40 -7.68 15.58
N SER A 97 4.07 -8.69 16.14
CA SER A 97 4.94 -9.60 15.38
C SER A 97 4.17 -10.57 14.48
N ILE A 98 2.87 -10.76 14.72
CA ILE A 98 1.99 -11.66 13.96
C ILE A 98 1.30 -10.90 12.81
N VAL A 99 1.04 -9.61 13.00
CA VAL A 99 0.34 -8.74 12.05
C VAL A 99 0.92 -8.81 10.62
N PRO A 100 2.25 -8.78 10.39
CA PRO A 100 2.80 -8.90 9.04
C PRO A 100 2.38 -10.19 8.33
N TYR A 101 2.38 -11.33 9.04
CA TYR A 101 1.97 -12.61 8.48
C TYR A 101 0.45 -12.64 8.22
N ALA A 102 -0.35 -12.05 9.12
CA ALA A 102 -1.78 -11.95 8.90
C ALA A 102 -2.15 -11.11 7.67
N LEU A 103 -1.43 -10.00 7.44
CA LEU A 103 -1.55 -9.19 6.23
C LEU A 103 -1.18 -9.99 4.97
N LEU A 104 -0.08 -10.75 5.02
CA LEU A 104 0.35 -11.61 3.91
C LEU A 104 -0.70 -12.68 3.57
N GLY A 105 -1.33 -13.28 4.57
CA GLY A 105 -2.43 -14.23 4.41
C GLY A 105 -3.66 -13.60 3.75
N LEU A 106 -4.11 -12.44 4.23
CA LEU A 106 -5.22 -11.70 3.61
C LEU A 106 -4.91 -11.29 2.18
N GLN A 107 -3.69 -10.82 1.92
CA GLN A 107 -3.26 -10.46 0.57
C GLN A 107 -3.27 -11.69 -0.36
N ALA A 108 -2.78 -12.84 0.09
CA ALA A 108 -2.78 -14.07 -0.69
C ALA A 108 -4.20 -14.53 -1.04
N LEU A 109 -5.13 -14.47 -0.07
CA LEU A 109 -6.54 -14.72 -0.31
C LEU A 109 -7.10 -13.75 -1.35
N ALA A 110 -6.87 -12.44 -1.14
CA ALA A 110 -7.35 -11.40 -2.03
C ALA A 110 -6.83 -11.55 -3.46
N LEU A 111 -5.58 -11.96 -3.66
CA LEU A 111 -4.96 -12.14 -4.97
C LEU A 111 -5.48 -13.39 -5.68
N ASN A 112 -5.48 -14.53 -4.98
CA ASN A 112 -5.63 -15.86 -5.58
C ASN A 112 -7.07 -16.38 -5.54
N GLN A 113 -7.90 -15.88 -4.63
CA GLN A 113 -9.27 -16.35 -4.40
C GLN A 113 -10.32 -15.28 -4.75
N ASN A 114 -11.58 -15.71 -4.83
CA ASN A 114 -12.70 -14.81 -5.06
C ASN A 114 -13.29 -14.35 -3.72
N LEU A 115 -12.79 -13.24 -3.20
CA LEU A 115 -13.36 -12.61 -2.00
C LEU A 115 -14.62 -11.84 -2.42
N SER A 116 -15.72 -12.07 -1.72
CA SER A 116 -16.91 -11.26 -1.90
C SER A 116 -16.62 -9.80 -1.49
N GLY A 117 -17.25 -8.84 -2.17
CA GLY A 117 -17.12 -7.41 -1.86
C GLY A 117 -17.28 -7.09 -0.37
N PRO A 118 -18.33 -7.57 0.32
CA PRO A 118 -18.51 -7.34 1.75
C PRO A 118 -17.37 -7.89 2.62
N LEU A 119 -16.82 -9.06 2.28
CA LEU A 119 -15.71 -9.65 3.03
C LEU A 119 -14.42 -8.84 2.82
N PHE A 120 -14.19 -8.37 1.59
CA PHE A 120 -13.05 -7.53 1.27
C PHE A 120 -13.14 -6.17 1.99
N VAL A 121 -14.30 -5.51 1.97
CA VAL A 121 -14.52 -4.25 2.70
C VAL A 121 -14.25 -4.43 4.20
N LYS A 122 -14.79 -5.50 4.81
CA LYS A 122 -14.52 -5.82 6.22
C LYS A 122 -13.03 -6.05 6.50
N ALA A 123 -12.31 -6.69 5.58
CA ALA A 123 -10.87 -6.89 5.72
C ALA A 123 -10.12 -5.55 5.75
N ILE A 124 -10.41 -4.65 4.80
CA ILE A 124 -9.80 -3.32 4.75
C ILE A 124 -10.14 -2.47 5.97
N GLN A 125 -11.40 -2.46 6.40
CA GLN A 125 -11.80 -1.77 7.64
C GLN A 125 -11.03 -2.30 8.86
N THR A 126 -10.81 -3.61 8.92
CA THR A 126 -10.03 -4.22 10.03
C THR A 126 -8.56 -3.81 9.95
N VAL A 127 -7.97 -3.76 8.75
CA VAL A 127 -6.60 -3.23 8.56
C VAL A 127 -6.51 -1.80 9.07
N PHE A 128 -7.42 -0.91 8.65
CA PHE A 128 -7.38 0.49 9.08
C PHE A 128 -7.66 0.71 10.58
N THR A 129 -8.43 -0.18 11.21
CA THR A 129 -8.77 -0.05 12.63
C THR A 129 -7.69 -0.63 13.54
N GLU A 130 -7.11 -1.76 13.17
CA GLU A 130 -6.27 -2.57 14.07
C GLU A 130 -4.77 -2.43 13.75
N VAL A 131 -4.41 -1.98 12.54
CA VAL A 131 -3.02 -1.93 12.08
C VAL A 131 -2.53 -0.50 11.98
N HIS A 132 -1.55 -0.16 12.83
CA HIS A 132 -0.80 1.07 12.69
C HIS A 132 0.28 0.93 11.60
N VAL A 133 -0.07 1.31 10.37
CA VAL A 133 0.73 1.06 9.14
C VAL A 133 2.15 1.61 9.28
N GLN A 134 2.33 2.81 9.86
CA GLN A 134 3.63 3.47 10.01
C GLN A 134 4.61 2.66 10.87
N SER A 135 4.11 1.84 11.80
CA SER A 135 4.96 0.98 12.65
C SER A 135 5.41 -0.31 11.97
N LEU A 136 4.81 -0.68 10.84
CA LEU A 136 5.22 -1.86 10.09
C LEU A 136 6.59 -1.63 9.45
N MET A 137 7.34 -2.71 9.27
CA MET A 137 8.49 -2.70 8.36
C MET A 137 8.04 -2.39 6.92
N GLN A 138 8.99 -1.98 6.09
CA GLN A 138 8.73 -1.58 4.71
C GLN A 138 7.88 -2.58 3.92
N SER A 139 8.17 -3.88 4.02
CA SER A 139 7.43 -4.95 3.33
C SER A 139 5.99 -5.10 3.84
N GLY A 140 5.76 -4.88 5.13
CA GLY A 140 4.43 -4.85 5.72
C GLY A 140 3.60 -3.69 5.18
N ARG A 141 4.19 -2.48 5.13
CA ARG A 141 3.54 -1.31 4.52
C ARG A 141 3.24 -1.53 3.03
N ASN A 142 4.18 -2.13 2.30
CA ASN A 142 4.00 -2.50 0.90
C ASN A 142 2.81 -3.47 0.70
N THR A 143 2.65 -4.44 1.62
CA THR A 143 1.53 -5.38 1.61
C THR A 143 0.20 -4.64 1.76
N VAL A 144 0.11 -3.67 2.68
CA VAL A 144 -1.08 -2.84 2.88
C VAL A 144 -1.42 -2.06 1.60
N TYR A 145 -0.46 -1.34 1.00
CA TYR A 145 -0.74 -0.57 -0.22
C TYR A 145 -1.18 -1.45 -1.39
N ASN A 146 -0.57 -2.61 -1.58
CA ASN A 146 -0.99 -3.56 -2.62
C ASN A 146 -2.39 -4.11 -2.37
N MET A 147 -2.75 -4.40 -1.10
CA MET A 147 -4.11 -4.79 -0.75
C MET A 147 -5.13 -3.70 -1.06
N LEU A 148 -4.81 -2.44 -0.74
CA LEU A 148 -5.67 -1.30 -1.08
C LEU A 148 -5.85 -1.15 -2.59
N MET A 149 -4.77 -1.29 -3.36
CA MET A 149 -4.81 -1.21 -4.82
C MET A 149 -5.72 -2.29 -5.40
N LEU A 150 -5.51 -3.52 -4.95
CA LEU A 150 -6.31 -4.68 -5.34
C LEU A 150 -7.79 -4.50 -4.99
N CYS A 151 -8.09 -3.90 -3.84
CA CYS A 151 -9.45 -3.63 -3.41
C CYS A 151 -10.12 -2.59 -4.30
N LEU A 152 -9.43 -1.48 -4.60
CA LEU A 152 -9.92 -0.44 -5.50
C LEU A 152 -10.15 -0.96 -6.92
N ASP A 153 -9.32 -1.89 -7.40
CA ASP A 153 -9.47 -2.46 -8.74
C ASP A 153 -10.63 -3.45 -8.85
N ARG A 154 -10.90 -4.24 -7.80
CA ARG A 154 -11.89 -5.33 -7.85
C ARG A 154 -13.24 -4.98 -7.22
N ASN A 155 -13.27 -4.12 -6.21
CA ASN A 155 -14.42 -3.90 -5.34
C ASN A 155 -14.72 -2.40 -5.11
N LEU A 156 -14.42 -1.55 -6.10
CA LEU A 156 -14.58 -0.09 -5.99
C LEU A 156 -15.96 0.33 -5.46
N LYS A 157 -17.04 -0.24 -6.01
CA LYS A 157 -18.42 0.11 -5.64
C LYS A 157 -18.73 -0.20 -4.17
N ASP A 158 -18.20 -1.28 -3.65
CA ASP A 158 -18.39 -1.66 -2.25
C ASP A 158 -17.56 -0.76 -1.33
N LEU A 159 -16.33 -0.43 -1.72
CA LEU A 159 -15.49 0.53 -0.97
C LEU A 159 -16.07 1.94 -0.95
N GLN A 160 -16.70 2.39 -2.03
CA GLN A 160 -17.33 3.72 -2.10
C GLN A 160 -18.40 3.93 -1.03
N GLN A 161 -18.98 2.85 -0.47
CA GLN A 161 -19.92 2.93 0.65
C GLN A 161 -19.27 3.45 1.94
N LEU A 162 -17.94 3.36 2.07
CA LEU A 162 -17.19 3.91 3.20
C LEU A 162 -17.05 5.44 3.11
N GLY A 163 -17.28 6.05 1.94
CA GLY A 163 -17.25 7.49 1.76
C GLY A 163 -15.95 8.14 2.25
N SER A 164 -16.09 9.20 3.04
CA SER A 164 -14.95 9.99 3.54
C SER A 164 -14.11 9.25 4.58
N ASP A 165 -14.66 8.24 5.27
CA ASP A 165 -13.88 7.44 6.24
C ASP A 165 -12.72 6.70 5.54
N PHE A 166 -12.94 6.22 4.32
CA PHE A 166 -11.88 5.59 3.53
C PHE A 166 -10.76 6.58 3.17
N VAL A 167 -11.12 7.83 2.86
CA VAL A 167 -10.14 8.89 2.55
C VAL A 167 -9.29 9.18 3.78
N PHE A 168 -9.93 9.36 4.94
CA PHE A 168 -9.26 9.59 6.22
C PHE A 168 -8.30 8.44 6.58
N SER A 169 -8.77 7.19 6.51
CA SER A 169 -7.92 6.04 6.80
C SER A 169 -6.75 5.89 5.83
N PHE A 170 -6.92 6.26 4.56
CA PHE A 170 -5.80 6.28 3.61
C PHE A 170 -4.76 7.36 3.98
N ILE A 171 -5.22 8.57 4.34
CA ILE A 171 -4.31 9.65 4.80
C ILE A 171 -3.48 9.16 5.98
N GLN A 172 -4.13 8.56 6.98
CA GLN A 172 -3.45 7.97 8.14
C GLN A 172 -2.48 6.85 7.76
N ALA A 173 -2.82 5.99 6.79
CA ALA A 173 -1.93 4.92 6.35
C ALA A 173 -0.71 5.44 5.57
N MET A 174 -0.87 6.53 4.82
CA MET A 174 0.16 7.15 4.00
C MET A 174 1.15 8.00 4.82
N ASP A 175 0.70 8.57 5.92
CA ASP A 175 1.48 9.49 6.74
C ASP A 175 2.86 8.93 7.11
N GLY A 176 3.91 9.70 6.78
CA GLY A 176 5.29 9.38 7.09
C GLY A 176 5.92 8.25 6.28
N GLU A 177 5.33 7.79 5.16
CA GLU A 177 6.00 6.82 4.28
C GLU A 177 7.28 7.42 3.67
N LYS A 178 8.35 6.64 3.59
CA LYS A 178 9.66 7.10 3.10
C LYS A 178 10.25 6.21 2.02
N ASP A 179 9.78 4.96 1.93
CA ASP A 179 10.34 4.02 0.96
C ASP A 179 9.79 4.31 -0.45
N PRO A 180 10.66 4.49 -1.47
CA PRO A 180 10.24 4.84 -2.82
C PRO A 180 9.30 3.81 -3.44
N ARG A 181 9.45 2.51 -3.12
CA ARG A 181 8.57 1.43 -3.63
C ARG A 181 7.16 1.58 -3.12
N ASN A 182 7.02 2.05 -1.88
CA ASN A 182 5.73 2.29 -1.27
C ASN A 182 5.14 3.63 -1.73
N LEU A 183 5.96 4.67 -1.89
CA LEU A 183 5.52 5.99 -2.37
C LEU A 183 4.92 5.92 -3.78
N VAL A 184 5.51 5.13 -4.69
CA VAL A 184 4.92 4.91 -6.02
C VAL A 184 3.49 4.37 -5.91
N LEU A 185 3.26 3.38 -5.04
CA LEU A 185 1.92 2.84 -4.81
C LEU A 185 1.01 3.86 -4.12
N ALA A 186 1.51 4.56 -3.10
CA ALA A 186 0.76 5.56 -2.34
C ALA A 186 0.26 6.70 -3.25
N PHE A 187 1.10 7.22 -4.15
CA PHE A 187 0.69 8.23 -5.13
C PHE A 187 -0.36 7.69 -6.10
N GLN A 188 -0.20 6.46 -6.60
CA GLN A 188 -1.24 5.85 -7.45
C GLN A 188 -2.58 5.69 -6.71
N LEU A 189 -2.54 5.30 -5.44
CA LEU A 189 -3.73 5.19 -4.58
C LEU A 189 -4.36 6.56 -4.32
N ALA A 190 -3.58 7.57 -3.96
CA ALA A 190 -4.05 8.92 -3.73
C ALA A 190 -4.80 9.44 -4.96
N LYS A 191 -4.22 9.28 -6.16
CA LYS A 191 -4.88 9.62 -7.42
C LYS A 191 -6.22 8.87 -7.59
N LYS A 192 -6.23 7.54 -7.42
CA LYS A 192 -7.48 6.75 -7.51
C LYS A 192 -8.53 7.21 -6.50
N ILE A 193 -8.12 7.57 -5.29
CA ILE A 193 -9.01 8.04 -4.23
C ILE A 193 -9.62 9.38 -4.62
N ILE A 194 -8.81 10.32 -5.10
CA ILE A 194 -9.26 11.63 -5.58
C ILE A 194 -10.36 11.51 -6.65
N PHE A 195 -10.22 10.54 -7.57
CA PHE A 195 -11.22 10.34 -8.63
C PHE A 195 -12.50 9.64 -8.21
N ASN A 196 -12.47 8.84 -7.13
CA ASN A 196 -13.55 7.91 -6.84
C ASN A 196 -14.25 8.12 -5.49
N PHE A 197 -13.73 9.00 -4.63
CA PHE A 197 -14.24 9.21 -3.27
C PHE A 197 -14.56 10.69 -3.00
N PRO A 198 -15.48 10.99 -2.06
CA PRO A 198 -15.80 12.35 -1.66
C PRO A 198 -14.69 12.92 -0.78
N ILE A 199 -13.66 13.48 -1.43
CA ILE A 199 -12.47 14.03 -0.75
C ILE A 199 -12.65 15.43 -0.16
N SER A 200 -13.74 16.14 -0.45
CA SER A 200 -13.87 17.58 -0.12
C SER A 200 -13.66 17.92 1.35
N LEU A 201 -14.06 17.03 2.26
CA LEU A 201 -13.86 17.22 3.71
C LEU A 201 -12.39 17.15 4.14
N PHE A 202 -11.58 16.36 3.42
CA PHE A 202 -10.20 16.06 3.73
C PHE A 202 -9.25 16.55 2.64
N ALA A 203 -9.64 17.57 1.86
CA ALA A 203 -8.87 18.04 0.72
C ALA A 203 -7.53 18.63 1.17
N GLU A 204 -7.52 19.38 2.27
CA GLU A 204 -6.30 19.93 2.87
C GLU A 204 -5.41 18.82 3.42
N ASP A 205 -5.95 17.92 4.26
CA ASP A 205 -5.18 16.80 4.84
C ASP A 205 -4.57 15.88 3.76
N LEU A 206 -5.34 15.57 2.71
CA LEU A 206 -4.87 14.76 1.58
C LEU A 206 -3.80 15.50 0.77
N PHE A 207 -3.92 16.83 0.65
CA PHE A 207 -2.89 17.64 0.03
C PHE A 207 -1.64 17.68 0.91
N GLU A 208 -1.73 17.85 2.21
CA GLU A 208 -0.59 17.91 3.12
C GLU A 208 0.21 16.61 3.12
N VAL A 209 -0.46 15.45 3.25
CA VAL A 209 0.21 14.15 3.27
C VAL A 209 0.88 13.80 1.94
N THR A 210 0.44 14.39 0.82
CA THR A 210 1.05 14.17 -0.50
C THR A 210 2.09 15.23 -0.86
N SER A 211 1.85 16.50 -0.56
CA SER A 211 2.71 17.62 -0.94
C SER A 211 3.97 17.74 -0.10
N CYS A 212 4.03 17.10 1.07
CA CYS A 212 5.23 17.09 1.92
C CYS A 212 6.47 16.46 1.24
N TYR A 213 6.27 15.73 0.13
CA TYR A 213 7.33 15.17 -0.70
C TYR A 213 7.82 16.13 -1.80
N PHE A 214 7.33 17.38 -1.86
CA PHE A 214 7.69 18.34 -2.91
C PHE A 214 8.75 19.36 -2.42
N PRO A 215 9.87 19.56 -3.17
CA PRO A 215 10.29 18.79 -4.33
C PRO A 215 10.83 17.41 -3.92
N ILE A 216 10.76 16.44 -4.84
CA ILE A 216 11.34 15.12 -4.59
C ILE A 216 12.87 15.25 -4.62
N ASP A 217 13.47 15.00 -3.46
CA ASP A 217 14.90 14.80 -3.29
C ASP A 217 15.17 13.31 -3.10
N PHE A 218 15.43 12.61 -4.21
CA PHE A 218 15.68 11.18 -4.22
C PHE A 218 16.82 10.86 -5.17
N THR A 219 17.81 10.15 -4.65
CA THR A 219 18.91 9.57 -5.44
C THR A 219 18.83 8.05 -5.31
N PRO A 220 18.51 7.32 -6.38
CA PRO A 220 18.45 5.86 -6.33
C PRO A 220 19.82 5.26 -6.01
N SER A 221 19.84 4.15 -5.29
CA SER A 221 21.07 3.36 -5.11
C SER A 221 21.50 2.77 -6.45
N SER A 222 22.80 2.72 -6.72
CA SER A 222 23.36 2.08 -7.93
C SER A 222 23.00 0.59 -8.04
N ASP A 223 22.71 -0.05 -6.91
CA ASP A 223 22.34 -1.47 -6.82
C ASP A 223 20.83 -1.68 -6.60
N ASP A 224 19.97 -0.70 -6.87
CA ASP A 224 18.52 -0.84 -6.69
C ASP A 224 17.94 -1.87 -7.67
N PRO A 225 17.50 -3.07 -7.20
CA PRO A 225 16.95 -4.09 -8.09
C PRO A 225 15.56 -3.74 -8.63
N TYR A 226 14.89 -2.73 -8.05
CA TYR A 226 13.55 -2.30 -8.47
C TYR A 226 13.57 -1.21 -9.54
N GLY A 227 14.69 -0.50 -9.69
CA GLY A 227 14.89 0.51 -10.72
C GLY A 227 13.96 1.72 -10.61
N ILE A 228 13.54 2.09 -9.39
CA ILE A 228 12.69 3.28 -9.21
C ILE A 228 13.55 4.52 -9.37
N THR A 229 13.14 5.43 -10.24
CA THR A 229 13.85 6.67 -10.49
C THR A 229 13.23 7.84 -9.72
N ARG A 230 13.99 8.93 -9.61
CA ARG A 230 13.46 10.22 -9.12
C ARG A 230 12.26 10.68 -9.95
N ASP A 231 12.34 10.51 -11.26
CA ASP A 231 11.31 10.98 -12.18
C ASP A 231 10.00 10.19 -12.03
N ASP A 232 10.07 8.91 -11.67
CA ASP A 232 8.89 8.11 -11.35
C ASP A 232 8.12 8.69 -10.16
N LEU A 233 8.84 9.08 -9.11
CA LEU A 233 8.25 9.70 -7.91
C LEU A 233 7.71 11.10 -8.21
N VAL A 234 8.47 11.93 -8.93
CA VAL A 234 8.02 13.27 -9.34
C VAL A 234 6.76 13.18 -10.19
N LEU A 235 6.72 12.28 -11.17
CA LEU A 235 5.57 12.10 -12.03
C LEU A 235 4.37 11.55 -11.26
N GLY A 236 4.59 10.62 -10.33
CA GLY A 236 3.57 10.11 -9.41
C GLY A 236 2.95 11.24 -8.60
N LEU A 237 3.78 12.03 -7.93
CA LEU A 237 3.35 13.17 -7.12
C LEU A 237 2.63 14.23 -7.96
N ARG A 238 3.17 14.62 -9.11
CA ARG A 238 2.54 15.58 -10.04
C ARG A 238 1.14 15.14 -10.44
N LYS A 239 0.97 13.86 -10.75
CA LYS A 239 -0.34 13.28 -11.11
C LYS A 239 -1.33 13.31 -9.94
N CYS A 240 -0.87 13.33 -8.69
CA CYS A 240 -1.72 13.52 -7.51
C CYS A 240 -2.11 14.98 -7.34
N LEU A 241 -1.12 15.88 -7.34
CA LEU A 241 -1.33 17.31 -7.08
C LEU A 241 -2.23 17.95 -8.15
N ALA A 242 -2.15 17.48 -9.40
CA ALA A 242 -2.99 17.93 -10.50
C ALA A 242 -4.32 17.15 -10.64
N ALA A 243 -4.62 16.15 -9.79
CA ALA A 243 -5.79 15.29 -10.00
C ALA A 243 -7.14 15.96 -9.72
N THR A 244 -7.16 17.06 -8.97
CA THR A 244 -8.40 17.74 -8.57
C THR A 244 -8.17 19.22 -8.40
N SER A 245 -9.16 20.02 -8.79
CA SER A 245 -9.13 21.47 -8.57
C SER A 245 -9.25 21.85 -7.09
N LEU A 246 -9.68 20.94 -6.21
CA LEU A 246 -9.77 21.16 -4.76
C LEU A 246 -8.40 21.47 -4.12
N PHE A 247 -7.31 21.06 -4.77
CA PHE A 247 -5.96 21.35 -4.28
C PHE A 247 -5.45 22.75 -4.67
N ALA A 248 -6.17 23.49 -5.52
CA ALA A 248 -5.71 24.80 -6.00
C ALA A 248 -5.33 25.80 -4.90
N PRO A 249 -6.12 25.98 -3.81
CA PRO A 249 -5.79 26.92 -2.73
C PRO A 249 -4.47 26.63 -2.02
N PHE A 250 -3.99 25.38 -2.06
CA PHE A 250 -2.79 24.93 -1.35
C PHE A 250 -1.60 24.72 -2.29
N CYS A 251 -1.87 24.14 -3.47
CA CYS A 251 -0.89 23.82 -4.49
C CYS A 251 -0.29 25.07 -5.13
N LEU A 252 -1.12 26.07 -5.49
CA LEU A 252 -0.62 27.27 -6.17
C LEU A 252 0.36 28.08 -5.30
N PRO A 253 0.10 28.33 -4.00
CA PRO A 253 1.10 28.92 -3.10
C PRO A 253 2.39 28.11 -3.00
N LEU A 254 2.30 26.77 -2.84
CA LEU A 254 3.47 25.90 -2.78
C LEU A 254 4.35 26.02 -4.02
N LEU A 255 3.74 25.96 -5.22
CA LEU A 255 4.48 26.05 -6.47
C LEU A 255 5.17 27.40 -6.65
N LEU A 256 4.52 28.51 -6.24
CA LEU A 256 5.14 29.84 -6.23
C LEU A 256 6.33 29.91 -5.27
N GLU A 257 6.18 29.41 -4.03
CA GLU A 257 7.27 29.37 -3.05
C GLU A 257 8.49 28.63 -3.62
N LYS A 258 8.27 27.47 -4.26
CA LYS A 258 9.35 26.67 -4.84
C LYS A 258 9.97 27.31 -6.09
N LEU A 259 9.18 28.04 -6.88
CA LEU A 259 9.67 28.85 -8.00
C LEU A 259 10.61 29.97 -7.55
N GLU A 260 10.37 30.55 -6.37
CA GLU A 260 11.19 31.62 -5.81
C GLU A 260 12.49 31.13 -5.15
N SER A 261 12.62 29.82 -4.91
CA SER A 261 13.84 29.21 -4.33
C SER A 261 15.03 29.23 -5.29
N ASP A 262 16.24 28.92 -4.81
CA ASP A 262 17.43 28.81 -5.66
C ASP A 262 17.65 27.39 -6.25
N VAL A 263 16.74 26.45 -5.98
CA VAL A 263 16.88 25.04 -6.38
C VAL A 263 16.30 24.82 -7.79
N ILE A 264 17.16 24.70 -8.80
CA ILE A 264 16.77 24.58 -10.22
C ILE A 264 15.78 23.42 -10.45
N SER A 265 16.06 22.24 -9.91
CA SER A 265 15.16 21.07 -10.07
C SER A 265 13.78 21.32 -9.47
N ALA A 266 13.68 22.04 -8.36
CA ALA A 266 12.43 22.42 -7.74
C ALA A 266 11.64 23.42 -8.61
N LYS A 267 12.33 24.37 -9.28
CA LYS A 267 11.70 25.29 -10.23
C LYS A 267 11.12 24.54 -11.43
N ILE A 268 11.90 23.64 -12.03
CA ILE A 268 11.46 22.80 -13.15
C ILE A 268 10.24 21.98 -12.75
N ASP A 269 10.31 21.28 -11.62
CA ASP A 269 9.18 20.50 -11.11
C ASP A 269 7.96 21.37 -10.83
N SER A 270 8.16 22.60 -10.34
CA SER A 270 7.06 23.54 -10.12
C SER A 270 6.36 23.96 -11.41
N LEU A 271 7.12 24.32 -12.45
CA LEU A 271 6.56 24.72 -13.74
C LEU A 271 5.82 23.57 -14.43
N LEU A 272 6.42 22.37 -14.43
CA LEU A 272 5.80 21.19 -15.03
C LEU A 272 4.53 20.77 -14.26
N THR A 273 4.55 20.90 -12.93
CA THR A 273 3.37 20.64 -12.09
C THR A 273 2.30 21.69 -12.31
N LEU A 274 2.66 22.98 -12.36
CA LEU A 274 1.75 24.07 -12.70
C LEU A 274 1.05 23.81 -14.03
N SER A 275 1.81 23.44 -15.07
CA SER A 275 1.26 23.09 -16.38
C SER A 275 0.21 21.98 -16.30
N SER A 276 0.48 20.93 -15.52
CA SER A 276 -0.49 19.84 -15.33
C SER A 276 -1.73 20.30 -14.55
N CYS A 277 -1.55 21.15 -13.54
CA CYS A 277 -2.66 21.72 -12.79
C CYS A 277 -3.57 22.60 -13.67
N MET A 278 -3.03 23.31 -14.67
CA MET A 278 -3.84 24.15 -15.57
C MET A 278 -4.84 23.36 -16.42
N GLU A 279 -4.63 22.05 -16.60
CA GLU A 279 -5.58 21.18 -17.31
C GLU A 279 -6.83 20.86 -16.48
N VAL A 280 -6.77 21.07 -15.15
CA VAL A 280 -7.81 20.65 -14.19
C VAL A 280 -8.36 21.81 -13.37
N TYR A 281 -7.54 22.81 -13.06
CA TYR A 281 -7.91 23.92 -12.18
C TYR A 281 -8.79 24.93 -12.91
N THR A 282 -9.70 25.57 -12.17
CA THR A 282 -10.64 26.51 -12.76
C THR A 282 -10.05 27.92 -12.83
N VAL A 283 -10.52 28.71 -13.80
CA VAL A 283 -10.16 30.13 -13.96
C VAL A 283 -10.35 30.91 -12.66
N GLN A 284 -11.43 30.63 -11.92
CA GLN A 284 -11.72 31.32 -10.66
C GLN A 284 -10.64 31.08 -9.60
N GLN A 285 -10.08 29.87 -9.53
CA GLN A 285 -9.06 29.52 -8.54
C GLN A 285 -7.68 30.07 -8.92
N ILE A 286 -7.38 30.18 -10.22
CA ILE A 286 -6.06 30.62 -10.70
C ILE A 286 -5.97 32.16 -10.74
N LYS A 287 -7.10 32.87 -10.86
CA LYS A 287 -7.16 34.32 -11.14
C LYS A 287 -6.23 35.16 -10.27
N GLU A 288 -6.20 34.91 -8.96
CA GLU A 288 -5.39 35.69 -8.00
C GLU A 288 -3.88 35.39 -8.12
N TYR A 289 -3.54 34.22 -8.67
CA TYR A 289 -2.16 33.76 -8.85
C TYR A 289 -1.58 34.07 -10.22
N LEU A 290 -2.38 34.51 -11.20
CA LEU A 290 -1.91 34.82 -12.56
C LEU A 290 -0.76 35.83 -12.58
N GLN A 291 -0.91 36.96 -11.87
CA GLN A 291 0.11 37.99 -11.83
C GLN A 291 1.37 37.53 -11.07
N PRO A 292 1.27 36.92 -9.87
CA PRO A 292 2.43 36.29 -9.21
C PRO A 292 3.19 35.30 -10.11
N PHE A 293 2.51 34.33 -10.72
CA PHE A 293 3.17 33.37 -11.60
C PHE A 293 3.80 34.03 -12.81
N TRP A 294 3.13 35.01 -13.43
CA TRP A 294 3.71 35.76 -14.54
C TRP A 294 5.01 36.44 -14.16
N GLN A 295 5.08 37.10 -12.99
CA GLN A 295 6.33 37.73 -12.54
C GLN A 295 7.41 36.71 -12.23
N ALA A 296 7.07 35.60 -11.56
CA ALA A 296 8.02 34.53 -11.26
C ALA A 296 8.58 33.90 -12.55
N ILE A 297 7.73 33.51 -13.49
CA ILE A 297 8.12 32.93 -14.78
C ILE A 297 8.97 33.93 -15.58
N LYS A 298 8.52 35.19 -15.66
CA LYS A 298 9.27 36.25 -16.35
C LYS A 298 10.66 36.39 -15.76
N LYS A 299 10.80 36.40 -14.43
CA LYS A 299 12.11 36.48 -13.76
C LYS A 299 13.01 35.35 -14.21
N GLU A 300 12.53 34.10 -14.19
CA GLU A 300 13.32 32.94 -14.62
C GLU A 300 13.73 33.04 -16.10
N VAL A 301 12.82 33.41 -16.99
CA VAL A 301 13.14 33.55 -18.43
C VAL A 301 14.21 34.61 -18.71
N TYR A 302 14.24 35.72 -17.96
CA TYR A 302 15.21 36.81 -18.20
C TYR A 302 16.50 36.70 -17.37
N GLN A 303 16.50 35.95 -16.27
CA GLN A 303 17.59 35.93 -15.30
C GLN A 303 18.22 34.55 -15.10
N THR A 304 17.63 33.48 -15.62
CA THR A 304 18.22 32.14 -15.49
C THR A 304 19.54 32.05 -16.24
N VAL A 305 20.50 31.38 -15.60
CA VAL A 305 21.76 30.95 -16.22
C VAL A 305 21.79 29.43 -16.45
N SER A 306 20.71 28.73 -16.07
CA SER A 306 20.57 27.29 -16.23
C SER A 306 19.93 26.96 -17.57
N SER A 307 20.64 26.23 -18.41
CA SER A 307 20.15 25.70 -19.68
C SER A 307 19.00 24.70 -19.53
N ASP A 308 18.88 24.06 -18.36
CA ASP A 308 17.85 23.06 -18.10
C ASP A 308 16.51 23.72 -17.73
N LEU A 309 16.56 24.96 -17.22
CA LEU A 309 15.39 25.73 -16.83
C LEU A 309 14.86 26.63 -17.97
N GLU A 310 15.74 27.06 -18.88
CA GLU A 310 15.38 27.77 -20.13
C GLU A 310 14.56 26.87 -21.08
#